data_AF-A0AAP8MU50-F1
#
_entry.id   AF-A0AAP8MU50-F1
#
_cell.length_a   1.000
_cell.length_b   1.000
_cell.length_c   1.000
_cell.angle_alpha   90.00
_cell.angle_beta   90.00
_cell.angle_gamma   90.00
#
_symmetry.space_group_name_H-M   'P 1'
#
loop_
_entity.id
_entity.type
_entity.pdbx_description
1 polymer ?
#
loop_
_entity_poly.entity_id
_entity_poly.type
_entity_poly.pdbx_seq_one_letter_code
_entity_poly.pdbx_strand_id
1 'polypeptide(L)'
;MNVVKGSVACSILFALGCDVESEKSDYICFNAENRYINEEYDTRPVILVEYGEVADIGYMYRGDLVNHSECAPAKVTTSASSSRYEWFEYGNAVEEDGVKSLEFFVKNNLWNIKAERVEAEGVAEIEYSEKPLDSDDNAVITKRLWSSDFPIDEIVAEDHFDGKTETFVTAHIGQSIKTIRWNENRQQWDCSYQSNDSNFVDQGCRNEADSDLLYIGFEVPLYDYFDSLSDSIPYETDYEELDELVDRYRG
;
A
#
# COMPACT_ATOMS: atom_id res chain seq x y z
N MET A 1 -12.68 59.50 37.81
CA MET A 1 -11.87 59.70 36.60
C MET A 1 -11.47 58.34 36.08
N ASN A 2 -11.96 57.99 34.89
CA ASN A 2 -11.59 56.81 34.11
C ASN A 2 -10.10 56.86 33.74
N VAL A 3 -9.45 55.70 33.58
CA VAL A 3 -8.75 55.24 32.35
C VAL A 3 -8.34 53.76 32.56
N VAL A 4 -9.10 52.84 31.96
CA VAL A 4 -8.75 51.87 30.88
C VAL A 4 -7.93 50.64 31.30
N LYS A 5 -8.59 49.48 31.13
CA LYS A 5 -8.05 48.11 31.15
C LYS A 5 -7.10 47.89 29.97
N GLY A 6 -5.93 47.30 30.22
CA GLY A 6 -5.09 46.70 29.19
C GLY A 6 -4.89 45.22 29.52
N SER A 7 -5.72 44.36 28.93
CA SER A 7 -5.59 42.90 29.00
C SER A 7 -4.50 42.50 28.02
N VAL A 8 -3.34 42.09 28.50
CA VAL A 8 -2.31 41.46 27.66
C VAL A 8 -2.72 40.01 27.47
N ALA A 9 -3.44 39.76 26.38
CA ALA A 9 -3.63 38.42 25.86
C ALA A 9 -2.28 37.96 25.30
N CYS A 10 -1.61 37.07 26.02
CA CYS A 10 -0.45 36.34 25.54
C CYS A 10 -0.97 35.28 24.57
N SER A 11 -1.05 35.64 23.28
CA SER A 11 -1.35 34.70 22.21
C SER A 11 -0.24 33.65 22.15
N ILE A 12 -0.53 32.47 22.69
CA ILE A 12 0.26 31.27 22.48
C ILE A 12 0.00 30.83 21.05
N LEU A 13 0.91 31.17 20.13
CA LEU A 13 0.97 30.53 18.82
C LEU A 13 1.38 29.07 19.04
N PHE A 14 0.43 28.15 18.83
CA PHE A 14 0.75 26.76 18.57
C PHE A 14 1.45 26.71 17.20
N ALA A 15 2.76 26.53 17.20
CA ALA A 15 3.46 26.05 16.03
C ALA A 15 3.03 24.61 15.82
N LEU A 16 2.12 24.39 14.87
CA LEU A 16 1.99 23.10 14.22
C LEU A 16 3.34 22.86 13.53
N GLY A 17 4.08 21.87 14.00
CA GLY A 17 5.21 21.36 13.24
C GLY A 17 4.65 20.79 11.96
N CYS A 18 4.83 21.50 10.84
CA CYS A 18 4.96 20.80 9.58
C CYS A 18 6.20 19.92 9.76
N ASP A 19 6.04 18.60 9.67
CA ASP A 19 7.16 17.75 9.27
C ASP A 19 7.54 18.23 7.88
N VAL A 20 8.53 19.11 7.82
CA VAL A 20 9.23 19.38 6.58
C VAL A 20 10.12 18.17 6.42
N GLU A 21 9.65 17.19 5.65
CA GLU A 21 10.54 16.16 5.11
C GLU A 21 11.67 16.90 4.40
N SER A 22 12.84 16.85 5.02
CA SER A 22 14.05 17.37 4.40
C SER A 22 14.32 16.50 3.20
N GLU A 23 14.24 17.07 1.99
CA GLU A 23 14.70 16.40 0.79
C GLU A 23 16.09 15.77 1.06
N LYS A 24 16.22 14.47 0.78
CA LYS A 24 17.49 13.77 0.93
C LYS A 24 18.51 14.45 0.02
N SER A 25 19.65 14.83 0.59
CA SER A 25 20.71 15.50 -0.17
C SER A 25 21.27 14.60 -1.28
N ASP A 26 21.75 15.17 -2.38
CA ASP A 26 22.45 14.44 -3.46
C ASP A 26 23.53 13.50 -2.92
N TYR A 27 24.24 13.93 -1.87
CA TYR A 27 25.27 13.10 -1.25
C TYR A 27 24.71 11.76 -0.76
N ILE A 28 23.55 11.75 -0.09
CA ILE A 28 22.91 10.54 0.43
C ILE A 28 22.39 9.68 -0.73
N CYS A 29 21.81 10.28 -1.77
CA CYS A 29 21.31 9.52 -2.92
C CYS A 29 22.43 8.79 -3.67
N PHE A 30 23.56 9.47 -3.90
CA PHE A 30 24.66 8.94 -4.70
C PHE A 30 25.73 8.18 -3.90
N ASN A 31 25.55 7.99 -2.58
CA ASN A 31 26.55 7.32 -1.75
C ASN A 31 25.93 6.35 -0.74
N ALA A 32 26.39 5.09 -0.77
CA ALA A 32 26.11 4.09 0.24
C ALA A 32 27.14 4.16 1.37
N GLU A 33 26.72 4.09 2.63
CA GLU A 33 27.64 4.13 3.76
C GLU A 33 28.26 2.75 4.03
N ASN A 34 29.59 2.68 4.04
CA ASN A 34 30.29 1.41 4.23
C ASN A 34 30.11 0.81 5.62
N ARG A 35 29.67 1.60 6.60
CA ARG A 35 29.44 1.10 7.96
C ARG A 35 28.42 -0.03 8.01
N TYR A 36 27.45 -0.03 7.09
CA TYR A 36 26.42 -1.06 6.97
C TYR A 36 26.83 -2.25 6.09
N ILE A 37 28.00 -2.16 5.43
CA ILE A 37 28.49 -3.15 4.46
C ILE A 37 29.67 -3.94 5.04
N ASN A 38 30.66 -3.26 5.62
CA ASN A 38 31.90 -3.83 6.10
C ASN A 38 32.52 -3.08 7.30
N GLU A 39 31.73 -2.29 8.03
CA GLU A 39 32.15 -1.52 9.22
C GLU A 39 33.21 -0.42 8.96
N GLU A 40 33.44 -0.04 7.70
CA GLU A 40 34.29 1.10 7.34
C GLU A 40 33.50 2.42 7.38
N TYR A 41 34.17 3.56 7.61
CA TYR A 41 33.52 4.87 7.80
C TYR A 41 33.46 5.76 6.55
N ASP A 42 33.91 5.25 5.42
CA ASP A 42 33.81 5.92 4.12
C ASP A 42 32.51 5.53 3.40
N THR A 43 32.34 6.02 2.16
CA THR A 43 31.18 5.73 1.33
C THR A 43 31.59 5.12 0.00
N ARG A 44 30.63 4.48 -0.66
CA ARG A 44 30.78 3.98 -2.03
C ARG A 44 29.78 4.67 -2.95
N PRO A 45 30.16 4.92 -4.21
CA PRO A 45 29.24 5.50 -5.17
C PRO A 45 28.09 4.53 -5.46
N VAL A 46 26.89 5.08 -5.49
CA VAL A 46 25.68 4.44 -5.99
C VAL A 46 25.53 4.81 -7.46
N ILE A 47 25.28 3.81 -8.31
CA ILE A 47 25.21 3.94 -9.76
C ILE A 47 23.93 3.27 -10.27
N LEU A 48 23.44 3.77 -11.41
CA LEU A 48 22.43 3.11 -12.21
C LEU A 48 23.09 2.15 -13.20
N VAL A 49 22.55 0.94 -13.31
CA VAL A 49 22.92 -0.07 -14.30
C VAL A 49 21.66 -0.53 -15.02
N GLU A 50 21.62 -0.38 -16.34
CA GLU A 50 20.48 -0.78 -17.16
C GLU A 50 20.84 -1.98 -18.03
N TYR A 51 20.01 -3.02 -17.99
CA TYR A 51 20.15 -4.20 -18.84
C TYR A 51 18.78 -4.68 -19.35
N GLY A 52 18.51 -4.37 -20.62
CA GLY A 52 17.26 -4.74 -21.27
C GLY A 52 16.07 -4.02 -20.64
N GLU A 53 15.20 -4.79 -20.02
CA GLU A 53 13.95 -4.35 -19.38
C GLU A 53 14.11 -4.08 -17.87
N VAL A 54 15.35 -4.10 -17.36
CA VAL A 54 15.65 -3.89 -15.94
C VAL A 54 16.62 -2.74 -15.76
N ALA A 55 16.31 -1.88 -14.80
CA ALA A 55 17.17 -0.80 -14.31
C ALA A 55 17.43 -1.02 -12.81
N ASP A 56 18.68 -1.23 -12.43
CA ASP A 56 19.10 -1.45 -11.05
C ASP A 56 19.94 -0.26 -10.55
N ILE A 57 19.57 0.31 -9.40
CA ILE A 57 20.36 1.32 -8.70
C ILE A 57 21.03 0.65 -7.50
N GLY A 58 22.34 0.81 -7.39
CA GLY A 58 23.09 0.15 -6.33
C GLY A 58 24.58 0.46 -6.33
N TYR A 59 25.31 -0.22 -5.45
CA TYR A 59 26.77 -0.10 -5.36
C TYR A 59 27.45 -1.42 -5.69
N MET A 60 28.71 -1.34 -6.15
CA MET A 60 29.49 -2.54 -6.45
C MET A 60 30.13 -3.11 -5.17
N TYR A 61 29.89 -4.39 -4.90
CA TYR A 61 30.50 -5.13 -3.80
C TYR A 61 30.97 -6.50 -4.26
N ARG A 62 32.27 -6.78 -4.12
CA ARG A 62 32.90 -8.06 -4.48
C ARG A 62 32.66 -8.53 -5.93
N GLY A 63 32.36 -7.60 -6.84
CA GLY A 63 32.11 -7.87 -8.26
C GLY A 63 30.64 -7.94 -8.64
N ASP A 64 29.74 -7.90 -7.67
CA ASP A 64 28.30 -7.89 -7.88
C ASP A 64 27.71 -6.50 -7.62
N LEU A 65 26.62 -6.18 -8.32
CA LEU A 65 25.80 -5.02 -8.03
C LEU A 65 24.85 -5.38 -6.87
N VAL A 66 24.89 -4.59 -5.80
CA VAL A 66 23.98 -4.74 -4.67
C VAL A 66 22.96 -3.60 -4.73
N ASN A 67 21.69 -3.94 -4.96
CA ASN A 67 20.60 -2.98 -5.01
C ASN A 67 20.53 -2.15 -3.73
N HIS A 68 20.56 -0.85 -3.89
CA HIS A 68 20.47 0.12 -2.80
C HIS A 68 20.18 1.50 -3.37
N SER A 69 19.16 2.15 -2.84
CA SER A 69 18.88 3.55 -3.13
C SER A 69 18.15 4.15 -1.95
N GLU A 70 18.61 5.33 -1.53
CA GLU A 70 17.95 6.12 -0.49
C GLU A 70 16.87 7.03 -1.07
N CYS A 71 16.88 7.32 -2.38
CA CYS A 71 16.08 8.42 -2.94
C CYS A 71 15.17 8.02 -4.10
N ALA A 72 15.14 6.74 -4.46
CA ALA A 72 14.42 6.21 -5.60
C ALA A 72 14.21 4.70 -5.41
N PRO A 73 13.25 4.08 -6.11
CA PRO A 73 13.19 2.64 -6.22
C PRO A 73 14.54 2.09 -6.71
N ALA A 74 15.11 1.14 -5.96
CA ALA A 74 16.44 0.60 -6.26
C ALA A 74 16.42 -0.41 -7.42
N LYS A 75 15.22 -0.82 -7.87
CA LYS A 75 15.04 -1.70 -9.01
C LYS A 75 13.74 -1.37 -9.74
N VAL A 76 13.84 -1.23 -11.05
CA VAL A 76 12.71 -1.07 -11.94
C VAL A 76 12.72 -2.19 -12.97
N THR A 77 11.60 -2.88 -13.13
CA THR A 77 11.38 -3.88 -14.17
C THR A 77 10.23 -3.41 -15.05
N THR A 78 10.52 -3.12 -16.32
CA THR A 78 9.53 -2.62 -17.27
C THR A 78 9.26 -3.66 -18.34
N SER A 79 7.99 -4.03 -18.49
CA SER A 79 7.52 -4.90 -19.57
C SER A 79 6.68 -4.10 -20.56
N ALA A 80 6.21 -4.77 -21.63
CA ALA A 80 5.31 -4.14 -22.59
C ALA A 80 3.96 -3.67 -22.00
N SER A 81 3.60 -4.11 -20.80
CA SER A 81 2.29 -3.85 -20.20
C SER A 81 2.32 -3.41 -18.74
N SER A 82 3.49 -3.38 -18.10
CA SER A 82 3.62 -2.98 -16.70
C SER A 82 5.01 -2.44 -16.37
N SER A 83 5.07 -1.56 -15.37
CA SER A 83 6.30 -1.09 -14.74
C SER A 83 6.25 -1.42 -13.26
N ARG A 84 7.24 -2.18 -12.77
CA ARG A 84 7.37 -2.55 -11.36
C ARG A 84 8.56 -1.85 -10.73
N TYR A 85 8.33 -1.18 -9.62
CA TYR A 85 9.29 -0.45 -8.80
C TYR A 85 9.44 -1.16 -7.47
N GLU A 86 10.69 -1.39 -7.04
CA GLU A 86 11.01 -2.13 -5.81
C GLU A 86 12.08 -1.37 -5.01
N TRP A 87 11.90 -1.28 -3.70
CA TRP A 87 12.81 -0.55 -2.80
C TRP A 87 13.77 -1.49 -2.11
N PHE A 88 15.05 -1.09 -2.09
CA PHE A 88 16.10 -1.85 -1.42
C PHE A 88 17.06 -0.93 -0.68
N GLU A 89 17.48 -1.37 0.50
CA GLU A 89 18.60 -0.82 1.23
C GLU A 89 19.62 -1.91 1.53
N TYR A 90 20.87 -1.68 1.10
CA TYR A 90 21.98 -2.61 1.33
C TYR A 90 21.67 -4.06 0.91
N GLY A 91 20.94 -4.24 -0.20
CA GLY A 91 20.55 -5.53 -0.76
C GLY A 91 19.32 -6.18 -0.12
N ASN A 92 18.70 -5.54 0.87
CA ASN A 92 17.49 -6.03 1.52
C ASN A 92 16.29 -5.23 1.01
N ALA A 93 15.19 -5.90 0.70
CA ALA A 93 13.93 -5.22 0.41
C ALA A 93 13.49 -4.43 1.65
N VAL A 94 13.09 -3.18 1.45
CA VAL A 94 12.59 -2.29 2.50
C VAL A 94 11.24 -1.71 2.08
N GLU A 95 10.54 -1.11 3.04
CA GLU A 95 9.33 -0.35 2.73
C GLU A 95 9.66 1.14 2.65
N GLU A 96 9.17 1.80 1.62
CA GLU A 96 9.06 3.26 1.51
C GLU A 96 7.56 3.58 1.50
N ASP A 97 7.11 4.55 2.31
CA ASP A 97 5.69 4.88 2.46
C ASP A 97 4.77 3.66 2.73
N GLY A 98 5.33 2.68 3.44
CA GLY A 98 4.64 1.44 3.81
C GLY A 98 4.45 0.45 2.65
N VAL A 99 5.22 0.54 1.56
CA VAL A 99 5.21 -0.45 0.46
C VAL A 99 6.61 -0.93 0.10
N LYS A 100 6.76 -2.23 -0.17
CA LYS A 100 8.02 -2.82 -0.66
C LYS A 100 8.14 -2.78 -2.18
N SER A 101 7.00 -2.74 -2.88
CA SER A 101 6.96 -2.61 -4.33
C SER A 101 5.64 -2.04 -4.82
N LEU A 102 5.71 -1.31 -5.94
CA LEU A 102 4.56 -0.83 -6.70
C LEU A 102 4.63 -1.37 -8.12
N GLU A 103 3.53 -1.87 -8.65
CA GLU A 103 3.41 -2.24 -10.05
C GLU A 103 2.29 -1.44 -10.71
N PHE A 104 2.64 -0.68 -11.75
CA PHE A 104 1.72 0.11 -12.56
C PHE A 104 1.41 -0.63 -13.85
N PHE A 105 0.14 -0.76 -14.19
CA PHE A 105 -0.28 -1.43 -15.43
C PHE A 105 -1.64 -0.92 -15.88
N VAL A 106 -1.95 -1.10 -17.16
CA VAL A 106 -3.26 -0.75 -17.73
C VAL A 106 -4.09 -2.00 -17.89
N LYS A 107 -5.30 -1.99 -17.32
CA LYS A 107 -6.28 -3.06 -17.46
C LYS A 107 -7.69 -2.50 -17.44
N ASN A 108 -8.58 -3.05 -18.27
CA ASN A 108 -9.98 -2.64 -18.37
C ASN A 108 -10.19 -1.12 -18.52
N ASN A 109 -9.29 -0.45 -19.25
CA ASN A 109 -9.29 0.99 -19.48
C ASN A 109 -9.12 1.85 -18.20
N LEU A 110 -8.42 1.29 -17.20
CA LEU A 110 -8.02 1.94 -15.96
C LEU A 110 -6.51 1.79 -15.76
N TRP A 111 -5.90 2.82 -15.18
CA TRP A 111 -4.61 2.68 -14.52
C TRP A 111 -4.81 1.85 -13.26
N ASN A 112 -4.05 0.79 -13.12
CA ASN A 112 -4.01 -0.06 -11.94
C ASN A 112 -2.65 0.10 -11.28
N ILE A 113 -2.66 0.23 -9.96
CA ILE A 113 -1.49 0.31 -9.11
C ILE A 113 -1.63 -0.84 -8.13
N LYS A 114 -0.71 -1.80 -8.20
CA LYS A 114 -0.61 -2.90 -7.22
C LYS A 114 0.51 -2.56 -6.25
N ALA A 115 0.14 -2.29 -5.01
CA ALA A 115 1.09 -2.17 -3.91
C ALA A 115 1.25 -3.50 -3.20
N GLU A 116 2.48 -3.86 -2.88
CA GLU A 116 2.79 -4.97 -1.98
C GLU A 116 3.49 -4.43 -0.73
N ARG A 117 3.17 -5.00 0.43
CA ARG A 117 3.74 -4.64 1.74
C ARG A 117 4.44 -5.84 2.39
N VAL A 118 5.12 -5.60 3.49
CA VAL A 118 5.60 -6.65 4.39
C VAL A 118 4.41 -7.26 5.12
N GLU A 119 4.45 -8.58 5.24
CA GLU A 119 3.43 -9.37 5.92
C GLU A 119 3.37 -9.02 7.42
N ALA A 120 2.22 -8.50 7.87
CA ALA A 120 1.98 -8.10 9.24
C ALA A 120 0.49 -8.15 9.58
N GLU A 121 0.18 -8.50 10.84
CA GLU A 121 -1.19 -8.52 11.37
C GLU A 121 -1.83 -7.13 11.27
N GLY A 122 -3.05 -7.07 10.73
CA GLY A 122 -3.83 -5.86 10.50
C GLY A 122 -3.39 -5.02 9.29
N VAL A 123 -2.35 -5.44 8.56
CA VAL A 123 -1.84 -4.71 7.39
C VAL A 123 -2.22 -5.44 6.11
N ALA A 124 -2.79 -4.71 5.16
CA ALA A 124 -3.08 -5.27 3.84
C ALA A 124 -1.79 -5.50 3.06
N GLU A 125 -1.41 -6.76 2.90
CA GLU A 125 -0.20 -7.21 2.20
C GLU A 125 -0.22 -6.86 0.71
N ILE A 126 -1.41 -6.89 0.10
CA ILE A 126 -1.63 -6.47 -1.28
C ILE A 126 -2.77 -5.47 -1.31
N GLU A 127 -2.55 -4.38 -2.01
CA GLU A 127 -3.54 -3.35 -2.28
C GLU A 127 -3.57 -3.06 -3.77
N TYR A 128 -4.77 -2.91 -4.32
CA TYR A 128 -4.97 -2.38 -5.65
C TYR A 128 -5.67 -1.04 -5.56
N SER A 129 -5.10 -0.06 -6.24
CA SER A 129 -5.70 1.24 -6.45
C SER A 129 -5.91 1.46 -7.95
N GLU A 130 -7.01 2.11 -8.30
CA GLU A 130 -7.38 2.36 -9.70
C GLU A 130 -7.67 3.84 -9.94
N LYS A 131 -7.28 4.35 -11.12
CA LYS A 131 -7.68 5.67 -11.63
C LYS A 131 -8.01 5.60 -13.12
N PRO A 132 -8.90 6.46 -13.64
CA PRO A 132 -9.17 6.52 -15.08
C PRO A 132 -7.91 6.92 -15.88
N LEU A 133 -7.76 6.41 -17.11
CA LEU A 133 -6.59 6.70 -17.96
C LEU A 133 -6.47 8.18 -18.37
N ASP A 134 -7.61 8.83 -18.59
CA ASP A 134 -7.70 10.20 -19.12
C ASP A 134 -8.08 11.22 -18.03
N SER A 135 -7.85 10.91 -16.76
CA SER A 135 -8.22 11.77 -15.64
C SER A 135 -7.03 12.07 -14.75
N ASP A 136 -6.98 13.32 -14.28
CA ASP A 136 -6.09 13.78 -13.21
C ASP A 136 -6.66 13.42 -11.82
N ASP A 137 -7.69 12.58 -11.76
CA ASP A 137 -8.27 12.12 -10.51
C ASP A 137 -7.25 11.27 -9.73
N ASN A 138 -7.27 11.44 -8.41
CA ASN A 138 -6.50 10.61 -7.50
C ASN A 138 -6.92 9.14 -7.63
N ALA A 139 -5.95 8.23 -7.50
CA ALA A 139 -6.26 6.82 -7.38
C ALA A 139 -7.11 6.54 -6.14
N VAL A 140 -8.01 5.57 -6.25
CA VAL A 140 -8.85 5.09 -5.15
C VAL A 140 -8.53 3.62 -4.92
N ILE A 141 -8.49 3.21 -3.66
CA ILE A 141 -8.27 1.82 -3.29
C ILE A 141 -9.54 1.03 -3.61
N THR A 142 -9.44 0.04 -4.49
CA THR A 142 -10.57 -0.78 -4.92
C THR A 142 -10.46 -2.22 -4.46
N LYS A 143 -9.28 -2.64 -3.97
CA LYS A 143 -9.10 -3.97 -3.39
C LYS A 143 -7.96 -4.04 -2.37
N ARG A 144 -8.16 -4.83 -1.31
CA ARG A 144 -7.13 -5.19 -0.33
C ARG A 144 -7.17 -6.66 0.03
N LEU A 145 -6.00 -7.21 0.35
CA LEU A 145 -5.78 -8.59 0.76
C LEU A 145 -4.99 -8.62 2.08
N TRP A 146 -5.45 -9.41 3.03
CA TRP A 146 -4.75 -9.75 4.28
C TRP A 146 -4.61 -11.26 4.35
N SER A 147 -3.43 -11.79 4.66
CA SER A 147 -3.22 -13.23 4.91
C SER A 147 -2.56 -13.54 6.27
N SER A 148 -2.26 -12.51 7.05
CA SER A 148 -1.60 -12.58 8.36
C SER A 148 -2.54 -12.58 9.58
N ASP A 149 -3.84 -12.40 9.38
CA ASP A 149 -4.77 -12.05 10.46
C ASP A 149 -5.29 -13.28 11.19
N PHE A 150 -4.49 -13.86 12.09
CA PHE A 150 -4.91 -15.02 12.87
C PHE A 150 -6.17 -14.73 13.72
N PRO A 151 -7.19 -15.61 13.73
CA PRO A 151 -7.26 -16.97 13.18
C PRO A 151 -7.88 -17.08 11.77
N ILE A 152 -7.92 -16.00 11.00
CA ILE A 152 -8.42 -15.93 9.63
C ILE A 152 -7.25 -16.18 8.67
N ASP A 153 -7.45 -17.05 7.67
CA ASP A 153 -6.38 -17.42 6.74
C ASP A 153 -6.18 -16.34 5.65
N GLU A 154 -7.29 -15.73 5.21
CA GLU A 154 -7.28 -14.71 4.17
C GLU A 154 -8.52 -13.81 4.28
N ILE A 155 -8.35 -12.52 4.06
CA ILE A 155 -9.44 -11.56 3.88
C ILE A 155 -9.24 -10.83 2.57
N VAL A 156 -10.32 -10.70 1.79
CA VAL A 156 -10.36 -9.94 0.53
C VAL A 156 -11.48 -8.93 0.63
N ALA A 157 -11.14 -7.64 0.60
CA ALA A 157 -12.11 -6.56 0.41
C ALA A 157 -12.03 -6.06 -1.04
N GLU A 158 -13.17 -5.90 -1.70
CA GLU A 158 -13.27 -5.47 -3.10
C GLU A 158 -14.43 -4.49 -3.26
N ASP A 159 -14.18 -3.35 -3.91
CA ASP A 159 -15.20 -2.38 -4.32
C ASP A 159 -14.97 -1.95 -5.77
N HIS A 160 -15.84 -2.40 -6.69
CA HIS A 160 -15.79 -2.05 -8.12
C HIS A 160 -14.46 -2.34 -8.83
N PHE A 161 -13.63 -3.23 -8.28
CA PHE A 161 -12.30 -3.56 -8.80
C PHE A 161 -12.34 -4.14 -10.21
N ASP A 162 -11.34 -3.77 -11.04
CA ASP A 162 -11.11 -4.32 -12.37
C ASP A 162 -12.32 -4.12 -13.29
N GLY A 163 -13.02 -2.98 -13.14
CA GLY A 163 -14.21 -2.63 -13.92
C GLY A 163 -15.46 -3.47 -13.62
N LYS A 164 -15.45 -4.23 -12.52
CA LYS A 164 -16.64 -4.94 -12.05
C LYS A 164 -17.58 -4.00 -11.29
N THR A 165 -18.79 -4.47 -11.06
CA THR A 165 -19.82 -3.77 -10.26
C THR A 165 -20.06 -4.45 -8.92
N GLU A 166 -19.17 -5.35 -8.51
CA GLU A 166 -19.32 -6.11 -7.27
C GLU A 166 -18.61 -5.39 -6.14
N THR A 167 -19.27 -5.38 -4.98
CA THR A 167 -18.75 -4.82 -3.74
C THR A 167 -18.94 -5.86 -2.65
N PHE A 168 -17.85 -6.34 -2.06
CA PHE A 168 -17.88 -7.39 -1.06
C PHE A 168 -16.64 -7.40 -0.17
N VAL A 169 -16.76 -8.06 0.98
CA VAL A 169 -15.63 -8.55 1.77
C VAL A 169 -15.82 -10.02 2.04
N THR A 170 -14.76 -10.80 1.84
CA THR A 170 -14.74 -12.23 2.11
C THR A 170 -13.61 -12.56 3.07
N ALA A 171 -13.90 -13.43 4.03
CA ALA A 171 -12.90 -14.07 4.89
C ALA A 171 -12.91 -15.58 4.69
N HIS A 172 -11.72 -16.15 4.55
CA HIS A 172 -11.46 -17.57 4.51
C HIS A 172 -10.93 -18.02 5.88
N ILE A 173 -11.60 -19.00 6.49
CA ILE A 173 -11.28 -19.52 7.82
C ILE A 173 -11.30 -21.05 7.77
N GLY A 174 -10.15 -21.67 7.56
CA GLY A 174 -9.98 -23.10 7.37
C GLY A 174 -10.79 -23.63 6.19
N GLN A 175 -11.92 -24.27 6.48
CA GLN A 175 -12.85 -24.81 5.48
C GLN A 175 -14.14 -23.99 5.37
N SER A 176 -14.25 -22.92 6.15
CA SER A 176 -15.39 -22.02 6.16
C SER A 176 -15.06 -20.72 5.43
N ILE A 177 -16.08 -20.13 4.82
CA ILE A 177 -15.99 -18.84 4.13
C ILE A 177 -17.14 -17.98 4.62
N LYS A 178 -16.84 -16.75 5.03
CA LYS A 178 -17.83 -15.70 5.28
C LYS A 178 -17.69 -14.65 4.20
N THR A 179 -18.80 -14.25 3.56
CA THR A 179 -18.82 -13.14 2.60
C THR A 179 -19.94 -12.18 2.95
N ILE A 180 -19.61 -10.90 3.12
CA ILE A 180 -20.56 -9.80 3.18
C ILE A 180 -20.56 -9.13 1.79
N ARG A 181 -21.72 -9.08 1.13
CA ARG A 181 -21.84 -8.58 -0.25
C ARG A 181 -22.94 -7.54 -0.35
N TRP A 182 -22.65 -6.43 -1.04
CA TRP A 182 -23.64 -5.40 -1.32
C TRP A 182 -24.64 -5.88 -2.36
N ASN A 183 -25.92 -5.70 -2.06
CA ASN A 183 -27.02 -6.07 -2.94
C ASN A 183 -27.66 -4.83 -3.55
N GLU A 184 -27.28 -4.51 -4.78
CA GLU A 184 -27.79 -3.34 -5.50
C GLU A 184 -29.32 -3.31 -5.65
N ASN A 185 -29.98 -4.46 -5.80
CA ASN A 185 -31.43 -4.48 -5.96
C ASN A 185 -32.18 -4.12 -4.67
N ARG A 186 -31.58 -4.42 -3.52
CA ARG A 186 -32.19 -4.19 -2.20
C ARG A 186 -31.58 -3.01 -1.47
N GLN A 187 -30.45 -2.48 -1.94
CA GLN A 187 -29.67 -1.42 -1.31
C GLN A 187 -29.31 -1.79 0.15
N GLN A 188 -28.79 -3.00 0.34
CA GLN A 188 -28.40 -3.53 1.64
C GLN A 188 -27.23 -4.52 1.52
N TRP A 189 -26.51 -4.75 2.62
CA TRP A 189 -25.52 -5.83 2.73
C TRP A 189 -26.19 -7.17 3.04
N ASP A 190 -25.79 -8.23 2.35
CA ASP A 190 -26.20 -9.60 2.62
C ASP A 190 -24.99 -10.42 3.08
N CYS A 191 -25.16 -11.18 4.17
CA CYS A 191 -24.11 -12.01 4.75
C CYS A 191 -24.31 -13.46 4.30
N SER A 192 -23.25 -14.11 3.84
CA SER A 192 -23.29 -15.50 3.42
C SER A 192 -22.17 -16.30 4.07
N TYR A 193 -22.49 -17.54 4.39
CA TYR A 193 -21.63 -18.47 5.10
C TYR A 193 -21.61 -19.75 4.29
N GLN A 194 -20.42 -20.23 3.98
CA GLN A 194 -20.20 -21.51 3.33
C GLN A 194 -19.30 -22.35 4.23
N SER A 195 -19.70 -23.58 4.49
CA SER A 195 -18.89 -24.58 5.16
C SER A 195 -19.10 -25.93 4.48
N ASN A 196 -18.32 -26.94 4.86
CA ASN A 196 -18.47 -28.29 4.32
C ASN A 196 -19.85 -28.91 4.60
N ASP A 197 -20.50 -28.49 5.69
CA ASP A 197 -21.75 -29.09 6.17
C ASP A 197 -22.99 -28.30 5.75
N SER A 198 -22.86 -27.00 5.45
CA SER A 198 -24.00 -26.14 5.13
C SER A 198 -23.61 -24.85 4.43
N ASN A 199 -24.54 -24.32 3.63
CA ASN A 199 -24.50 -22.95 3.13
C ASN A 199 -25.68 -22.17 3.68
N PHE A 200 -25.45 -20.95 4.17
CA PHE A 200 -26.47 -20.09 4.74
C PHE A 200 -26.31 -18.65 4.24
N VAL A 201 -27.44 -17.94 4.10
CA VAL A 201 -27.47 -16.53 3.71
C VAL A 201 -28.40 -15.78 4.65
N ASP A 202 -27.87 -14.79 5.36
CA ASP A 202 -28.63 -13.81 6.15
C ASP A 202 -28.80 -12.52 5.35
N GLN A 203 -30.03 -12.31 4.86
CA GLN A 203 -30.36 -11.11 4.10
C GLN A 203 -30.41 -9.89 5.03
N GLY A 204 -29.57 -8.89 4.76
CA GLY A 204 -29.45 -7.70 5.59
C GLY A 204 -28.51 -7.86 6.78
N CYS A 205 -27.75 -8.97 6.89
CA CYS A 205 -26.79 -9.21 7.98
C CYS A 205 -27.36 -8.95 9.39
N ARG A 206 -28.64 -9.29 9.63
CA ARG A 206 -29.36 -8.83 10.83
C ARG A 206 -28.88 -9.49 12.11
N ASN A 207 -28.39 -10.72 12.02
CA ASN A 207 -27.89 -11.49 13.17
C ASN A 207 -26.48 -11.98 12.86
N GLU A 208 -25.63 -11.09 12.36
CA GLU A 208 -24.26 -11.41 11.93
C GLU A 208 -23.45 -12.07 13.05
N ALA A 209 -23.37 -11.46 14.24
CA ALA A 209 -22.61 -12.02 15.37
C ALA A 209 -23.08 -13.43 15.79
N ASP A 210 -24.40 -13.66 15.86
CA ASP A 210 -24.94 -14.99 16.18
C ASP A 210 -24.65 -16.00 15.06
N SER A 211 -24.69 -15.57 13.80
CA SER A 211 -24.38 -16.41 12.64
C SER A 211 -22.89 -16.74 12.56
N ASP A 212 -22.02 -15.78 12.85
CA ASP A 212 -20.58 -15.95 12.97
C ASP A 212 -20.24 -17.03 14.00
N LEU A 213 -20.81 -16.94 15.20
CA LEU A 213 -20.63 -17.94 16.24
C LEU A 213 -21.14 -19.32 15.83
N LEU A 214 -22.24 -19.38 15.07
CA LEU A 214 -22.84 -20.65 14.64
C LEU A 214 -22.07 -21.34 13.50
N TYR A 215 -21.62 -20.59 12.50
CA TYR A 215 -21.03 -21.15 11.26
C TYR A 215 -19.50 -21.08 11.22
N ILE A 216 -18.90 -20.13 11.93
CA ILE A 216 -17.44 -19.93 11.98
C ILE A 216 -16.88 -20.30 13.36
N GLY A 217 -17.59 -19.98 14.44
CA GLY A 217 -17.23 -20.30 15.83
C GLY A 217 -16.68 -19.12 16.64
N PHE A 218 -16.48 -17.96 16.00
CA PHE A 218 -16.07 -16.69 16.62
C PHE A 218 -16.59 -15.54 15.74
N GLU A 219 -16.69 -14.33 16.29
CA GLU A 219 -17.12 -13.12 15.56
C GLU A 219 -16.07 -12.70 14.54
N VAL A 220 -16.50 -12.35 13.33
CA VAL A 220 -15.63 -11.93 12.22
C VAL A 220 -16.13 -10.61 11.64
N PRO A 221 -15.84 -9.45 12.26
CA PRO A 221 -16.34 -8.17 11.79
C PRO A 221 -15.64 -7.75 10.49
N LEU A 222 -16.30 -7.93 9.33
CA LEU A 222 -15.69 -7.63 8.03
C LEU A 222 -15.88 -6.18 7.55
N TYR A 223 -16.70 -5.38 8.24
CA TYR A 223 -16.94 -3.98 7.86
C TYR A 223 -15.68 -3.12 7.99
N ASP A 224 -14.87 -3.30 9.02
CA ASP A 224 -13.64 -2.50 9.20
C ASP A 224 -12.65 -2.72 8.04
N TYR A 225 -12.55 -3.96 7.55
CA TYR A 225 -11.76 -4.30 6.36
C TYR A 225 -12.30 -3.63 5.10
N PHE A 226 -13.62 -3.56 4.94
CA PHE A 226 -14.26 -2.85 3.82
C PHE A 226 -14.00 -1.35 3.90
N ASP A 227 -14.24 -0.76 5.05
CA ASP A 227 -14.14 0.69 5.27
C ASP A 227 -12.71 1.18 5.01
N SER A 228 -11.71 0.32 5.22
CA SER A 228 -10.31 0.59 4.90
C SER A 228 -10.05 0.90 3.42
N LEU A 229 -10.93 0.48 2.49
CA LEU A 229 -10.84 0.87 1.07
C LEU A 229 -11.03 2.39 0.86
N SER A 230 -11.55 3.10 1.87
CA SER A 230 -11.68 4.57 1.84
C SER A 230 -10.47 5.30 2.43
N ASP A 231 -9.42 4.58 2.84
CA ASP A 231 -8.21 5.19 3.39
C ASP A 231 -7.47 6.02 2.34
N SER A 232 -6.65 6.97 2.81
CA SER A 232 -5.71 7.68 1.95
C SER A 232 -4.56 6.77 1.52
N ILE A 233 -4.18 6.84 0.25
CA ILE A 233 -3.00 6.15 -0.28
C ILE A 233 -1.74 6.92 0.18
N PRO A 234 -0.81 6.29 0.91
CA PRO A 234 0.36 6.97 1.45
C PRO A 234 1.54 7.05 0.47
N TYR A 235 1.52 6.24 -0.59
CA TYR A 235 2.63 6.09 -1.55
C TYR A 235 2.35 6.81 -2.88
N GLU A 236 3.38 6.96 -3.71
CA GLU A 236 3.29 7.59 -5.03
C GLU A 236 2.34 6.83 -5.98
N THR A 237 1.42 7.55 -6.62
CA THR A 237 0.40 7.00 -7.53
C THR A 237 0.57 7.43 -8.99
N ASP A 238 1.64 8.15 -9.28
CA ASP A 238 2.12 8.49 -10.61
C ASP A 238 3.47 7.84 -10.89
N TYR A 239 3.50 6.97 -11.91
CA TYR A 239 4.74 6.29 -12.29
C TYR A 239 5.76 7.27 -12.88
N GLU A 240 5.31 8.41 -13.44
CA GLU A 240 6.21 9.43 -14.00
C GLU A 240 7.05 10.08 -12.90
N GLU A 241 6.47 10.33 -11.72
CA GLU A 241 7.22 10.84 -10.56
C GLU A 241 8.28 9.83 -10.09
N LEU A 242 7.97 8.53 -10.10
CA LEU A 242 8.95 7.48 -9.78
C LEU A 242 10.06 7.37 -10.84
N ASP A 243 9.71 7.52 -12.11
CA ASP A 243 10.70 7.54 -13.20
C ASP A 243 11.64 8.75 -13.08
N GLU A 244 11.14 9.93 -12.68
CA GLU A 244 11.97 11.11 -12.41
C GLU A 244 12.98 10.89 -11.28
N LEU A 245 12.59 10.15 -10.23
CA LEU A 245 13.51 9.75 -9.14
C LEU A 245 14.64 8.85 -9.65
N VAL A 246 14.33 7.93 -10.57
CA VAL A 246 15.33 7.03 -11.19
C VAL A 246 16.21 7.80 -12.17
N ASP A 247 15.65 8.73 -12.93
CA ASP A 247 16.35 9.57 -13.91
C ASP A 247 17.44 10.43 -13.29
N ARG A 248 17.31 10.78 -12.01
CA ARG A 248 18.36 11.43 -11.23
C ARG A 248 19.71 10.70 -11.33
N TYR A 249 19.71 9.39 -11.53
CA TYR A 249 20.93 8.57 -11.64
C TYR A 249 21.45 8.38 -13.06
N ARG A 250 20.74 8.87 -14.09
CA ARG A 250 21.17 8.82 -15.50
C ARG A 250 22.21 9.91 -15.86
N GLY A 251 22.19 11.03 -15.14
CA GLY A 251 23.15 12.14 -15.27
C GLY A 251 22.80 13.19 -16.32
#